data_AF-A0A6A5SUV8-F1
#
_entry.id   AF-A0A6A5SUV8-F1
#
_cell.length_a   1.000
_cell.length_b   1.000
_cell.length_c   1.000
_cell.angle_alpha   90.00
_cell.angle_beta   90.00
_cell.angle_gamma   90.00
#
_symmetry.space_group_name_H-M   'P 1'
#
loop_
_entity.id
_entity.type
_entity.pdbx_description
1 polymer ?
#
loop_
_entity_poly.entity_id
_entity_poly.type
_entity_poly.pdbx_seq_one_letter_code
_entity_poly.pdbx_strand_id
1 'polypeptide(L)'
;MYLQPALLSLISLASASNLPSPQHLFTNPSPDHDAAYSIPTIHESAIQARRILRLETIGTLSTVFPSKHTTEQRPSDVGGAPIGLMDYFGDCEPDTGNPTILAITIATSFKNVDAGSNITLSMRWHPQDTQWRSPASLPRFSLVGRLEDVDHEAVEKAGVMACYVEKHPDAKWWLPGNQIHVSKWVRLVVEEIYWIGGFGDRAYIGWIPLEEWQSVTAEEIEGVRLPGEKKAAWESMKSWFGIGEQEQGIFEL
;
A
#
# COMPACT_ATOMS: atom_id res chain seq x y z
N MET A 1 31.72 56.68 33.02
CA MET A 1 32.17 55.94 31.81
C MET A 1 32.52 54.52 32.24
N TYR A 2 31.61 53.57 32.02
CA TYR A 2 31.91 52.14 32.12
C TYR A 2 31.29 51.47 30.88
N LEU A 3 32.13 50.72 30.16
CA LEU A 3 31.86 50.07 28.89
C LEU A 3 30.90 48.88 29.06
N GLN A 4 29.89 48.78 28.22
CA GLN A 4 29.12 47.55 28.01
C GLN A 4 29.95 46.55 27.17
N PRO A 5 30.04 45.27 27.55
CA PRO A 5 30.36 44.21 26.61
C PRO A 5 29.04 43.64 26.08
N ALA A 6 28.62 44.09 24.91
CA ALA A 6 27.64 43.39 24.10
C ALA A 6 28.41 42.80 22.92
N LEU A 7 28.79 41.52 22.99
CA LEU A 7 29.20 40.70 21.84
C LEU A 7 29.60 39.33 22.35
N LEU A 8 28.79 38.30 22.05
CA LEU A 8 29.19 36.95 21.64
C LEU A 8 27.99 36.00 21.78
N SER A 9 27.16 35.93 20.73
CA SER A 9 26.25 34.79 20.48
C SER A 9 25.71 34.86 19.04
N LEU A 10 26.61 34.78 18.06
CA LEU A 10 26.24 34.62 16.64
C LEU A 10 27.17 33.61 15.97
N ILE A 11 27.17 32.36 16.46
CA ILE A 11 27.74 31.23 15.72
C ILE A 11 26.83 30.01 15.92
N SER A 12 25.80 29.88 15.10
CA SER A 12 25.16 28.59 14.73
C SER A 12 24.05 28.78 13.67
N LEU A 13 24.35 29.42 12.54
CA LEU A 13 23.41 29.53 11.41
C LEU A 13 23.98 29.02 10.08
N ALA A 14 25.17 28.40 10.06
CA ALA A 14 25.86 28.01 8.83
C ALA A 14 25.75 26.51 8.47
N SER A 15 24.71 25.80 8.91
CA SER A 15 24.54 24.37 8.56
C SER A 15 23.40 24.10 7.57
N ALA A 16 22.72 25.13 7.03
CA ALA A 16 21.55 24.94 6.17
C ALA A 16 21.79 25.19 4.66
N SER A 17 23.01 25.55 4.24
CA SER A 17 23.26 26.07 2.88
C SER A 17 23.98 25.12 1.92
N ASN A 18 24.19 23.86 2.27
CA ASN A 18 24.76 22.84 1.37
C ASN A 18 23.80 21.66 1.20
N LEU A 19 22.55 21.92 0.82
CA LEU A 19 21.71 20.85 0.27
C LEU A 19 22.27 20.47 -1.10
N PRO A 20 22.65 19.20 -1.34
CA PRO A 20 23.01 18.75 -2.68
C PRO A 20 21.84 19.04 -3.63
N SER A 21 22.16 19.39 -4.87
CA SER A 21 21.14 19.70 -5.87
C SER A 21 20.12 18.54 -5.95
N PRO A 22 18.80 18.81 -5.86
CA PRO A 22 17.77 17.79 -5.97
C PRO A 22 17.88 16.99 -7.28
N GLN A 23 18.58 17.56 -8.27
CA GLN A 23 18.85 16.95 -9.55
C GLN A 23 19.26 15.48 -9.40
N HIS A 24 20.20 15.08 -8.53
CA HIS A 24 20.61 13.66 -8.44
C HIS A 24 19.49 12.70 -7.96
N LEU A 25 18.49 13.20 -7.22
CA LEU A 25 17.29 12.43 -6.84
C LEU A 25 16.26 12.34 -7.98
N PHE A 26 16.36 13.25 -8.95
CA PHE A 26 15.53 13.35 -10.14
C PHE A 26 16.32 13.11 -11.44
N THR A 27 17.57 12.61 -11.38
CA THR A 27 18.41 12.43 -12.59
C THR A 27 18.18 11.04 -13.13
N ASN A 28 17.96 10.96 -14.44
CA ASN A 28 17.76 9.72 -15.18
C ASN A 28 18.99 8.79 -15.04
N PRO A 29 18.82 7.46 -15.14
CA PRO A 29 19.90 6.61 -15.65
C PRO A 29 20.32 7.12 -17.05
N SER A 30 21.58 6.93 -17.42
CA SER A 30 22.11 7.38 -18.72
C SER A 30 21.23 6.91 -19.88
N PRO A 31 21.04 7.72 -20.93
CA PRO A 31 20.18 7.43 -22.07
C PRO A 31 20.82 6.43 -23.03
N ASP A 32 21.42 5.35 -22.51
CA ASP A 32 21.70 4.18 -23.31
C ASP A 32 20.41 3.35 -23.31
N HIS A 33 19.50 3.73 -24.21
CA HIS A 33 18.41 2.97 -24.85
C HIS A 33 17.21 3.89 -25.14
N ASP A 34 16.93 4.06 -26.43
CA ASP A 34 15.83 4.83 -27.04
C ASP A 34 14.42 4.30 -26.66
N ALA A 35 14.06 4.34 -25.38
CA ALA A 35 12.66 4.25 -24.96
C ALA A 35 12.18 5.66 -24.63
N ALA A 36 11.30 6.21 -25.46
CA ALA A 36 10.60 7.45 -25.14
C ALA A 36 9.85 7.23 -23.81
N TYR A 37 10.30 7.90 -22.75
CA TYR A 37 9.71 7.77 -21.43
C TYR A 37 8.22 8.18 -21.48
N SER A 38 7.31 7.22 -21.29
CA SER A 38 5.86 7.46 -21.27
C SER A 38 5.31 7.32 -19.86
N ILE A 39 4.54 8.31 -19.42
CA ILE A 39 3.79 8.24 -18.17
C ILE A 39 2.75 7.11 -18.29
N PRO A 40 2.66 6.18 -17.32
CA PRO A 40 1.65 5.13 -17.33
C PRO A 40 0.24 5.70 -17.46
N THR A 41 -0.59 5.04 -18.25
CA THR A 41 -2.03 5.30 -18.33
C THR A 41 -2.73 5.02 -17.00
N ILE A 42 -4.00 5.42 -16.89
CA ILE A 42 -4.84 5.11 -15.72
C ILE A 42 -4.96 3.59 -15.54
N HIS A 43 -5.18 2.85 -16.64
CA HIS A 43 -5.30 1.40 -16.61
C HIS A 43 -3.99 0.72 -16.19
N GLU A 44 -2.85 1.11 -16.76
CA GLU A 44 -1.53 0.59 -16.32
C GLU A 44 -1.24 0.92 -14.85
N SER A 45 -1.70 2.08 -14.37
CA SER A 45 -1.61 2.44 -12.95
C SER A 45 -2.51 1.57 -12.07
N ALA A 46 -3.70 1.19 -12.55
CA ALA A 46 -4.59 0.25 -11.88
C ALA A 46 -3.94 -1.13 -11.79
N ILE A 47 -3.33 -1.62 -12.87
CA ILE A 47 -2.59 -2.89 -12.90
C ILE A 47 -1.45 -2.87 -11.86
N GLN A 48 -0.65 -1.80 -11.81
CA GLN A 48 0.41 -1.63 -10.82
C GLN A 48 -0.15 -1.62 -9.38
N ALA A 49 -1.26 -0.92 -9.14
CA ALA A 49 -1.91 -0.87 -7.83
C ALA A 49 -2.42 -2.27 -7.40
N ARG A 50 -3.00 -3.03 -8.32
CA ARG A 50 -3.43 -4.42 -8.09
C ARG A 50 -2.23 -5.35 -7.86
N ARG A 51 -1.09 -5.14 -8.53
CA ARG A 51 0.16 -5.86 -8.25
C ARG A 51 0.68 -5.59 -6.84
N ILE A 52 0.62 -4.34 -6.37
CA ILE A 52 1.00 -4.00 -4.98
C ILE A 52 0.06 -4.67 -4.00
N LEU A 53 -1.26 -4.64 -4.24
CA LEU A 53 -2.24 -5.34 -3.41
C LEU A 53 -1.97 -6.85 -3.34
N ARG A 54 -1.51 -7.46 -4.43
CA ARG A 54 -1.14 -8.88 -4.48
C ARG A 54 0.12 -9.20 -3.66
N LEU A 55 1.12 -8.34 -3.71
CA LEU A 55 2.46 -8.60 -3.18
C LEU A 55 2.68 -8.10 -1.75
N GLU A 56 2.09 -6.95 -1.40
CA GLU A 56 2.11 -6.44 -0.02
C GLU A 56 1.08 -7.19 0.83
N THR A 57 1.33 -7.25 2.13
CA THR A 57 0.45 -7.96 3.08
C THR A 57 0.08 -7.10 4.29
N ILE A 58 0.70 -5.92 4.41
CA ILE A 58 0.54 -5.01 5.53
C ILE A 58 0.24 -3.61 5.01
N GLY A 59 -0.80 -2.98 5.54
CA GLY A 59 -1.20 -1.62 5.18
C GLY A 59 -1.58 -0.79 6.39
N THR A 60 -1.95 0.45 6.15
CA THR A 60 -2.44 1.36 7.21
C THR A 60 -3.92 1.62 7.03
N LEU A 61 -4.75 1.12 7.94
CA LEU A 61 -6.15 1.48 8.03
C LEU A 61 -6.28 2.84 8.71
N SER A 62 -6.98 3.76 8.04
CA SER A 62 -7.29 5.08 8.61
C SER A 62 -8.78 5.21 8.88
N THR A 63 -9.12 5.61 10.10
CA THR A 63 -10.50 5.84 10.55
C THR A 63 -10.58 7.14 11.35
N VAL A 64 -11.79 7.58 11.66
CA VAL A 64 -12.05 8.79 12.45
C VAL A 64 -12.68 8.38 13.77
N PHE A 65 -12.22 8.98 14.87
CA PHE A 65 -12.86 8.77 16.14
C PHE A 65 -14.30 9.31 16.13
N PRO A 66 -15.33 8.49 16.43
CA PRO A 66 -16.69 8.97 16.57
C PRO A 66 -16.81 9.98 17.71
N SER A 67 -17.69 10.97 17.54
CA SER A 67 -17.90 12.03 18.55
C SER A 67 -18.58 11.53 19.84
N LYS A 68 -19.26 10.39 19.79
CA LYS A 68 -19.93 9.76 20.95
C LYS A 68 -19.77 8.25 20.85
N HIS A 69 -18.87 7.67 21.65
CA HIS A 69 -18.80 6.21 21.76
C HIS A 69 -18.23 5.77 23.11
N THR A 70 -18.84 4.75 23.71
CA THR A 70 -18.60 4.30 25.09
C THR A 70 -17.82 2.98 25.18
N THR A 71 -17.39 2.42 24.04
CA THR A 71 -16.76 1.09 24.00
C THR A 71 -15.32 1.06 24.50
N GLU A 72 -14.67 2.22 24.67
CA GLU A 72 -13.35 2.31 25.28
C GLU A 72 -13.16 3.65 26.00
N GLN A 73 -12.25 3.68 26.98
CA GLN A 73 -11.89 4.91 27.70
C GLN A 73 -11.02 5.77 26.79
N ARG A 74 -11.65 6.70 26.06
CA ARG A 74 -10.98 7.68 25.20
C ARG A 74 -10.79 9.00 25.93
N PRO A 75 -9.73 9.76 25.62
CA PRO A 75 -9.67 11.17 26.02
C PRO A 75 -10.90 11.92 25.49
N SER A 76 -11.40 12.90 26.22
CA SER A 76 -12.70 13.53 25.94
C SER A 76 -12.74 14.39 24.66
N ASP A 77 -11.58 14.69 24.08
CA ASP A 77 -11.38 15.66 22.99
C ASP A 77 -10.90 15.03 21.66
N VAL A 78 -10.75 13.70 21.58
CA VAL A 78 -10.27 13.05 20.35
C VAL A 78 -11.34 12.82 19.28
N GLY A 79 -12.61 13.09 19.59
CA GLY A 79 -13.71 12.92 18.62
C GLY A 79 -13.48 13.77 17.36
N GLY A 80 -13.58 13.14 16.18
CA GLY A 80 -13.30 13.76 14.89
C GLY A 80 -11.83 13.71 14.46
N ALA A 81 -10.90 13.34 15.34
CA ALA A 81 -9.50 13.15 14.94
C ALA A 81 -9.35 11.86 14.11
N PRO A 82 -8.55 11.88 13.02
CA PRO A 82 -8.20 10.67 12.31
C PRO A 82 -7.14 9.87 13.08
N ILE A 83 -7.17 8.55 12.92
CA ILE A 83 -6.12 7.65 13.39
C ILE A 83 -5.78 6.65 12.29
N GLY A 84 -4.49 6.47 12.04
CA GLY A 84 -3.95 5.45 11.14
C GLY A 84 -3.24 4.38 11.94
N LEU A 85 -3.64 3.12 11.78
CA LEU A 85 -3.02 1.96 12.43
C LEU A 85 -2.65 0.91 11.38
N MET A 86 -1.60 0.16 11.66
CA MET A 86 -1.19 -0.95 10.81
C MET A 86 -2.14 -2.12 10.99
N ASP A 87 -2.57 -2.73 9.88
CA ASP A 87 -3.36 -3.95 9.88
C ASP A 87 -2.88 -4.89 8.76
N TYR A 88 -3.12 -6.20 8.97
CA TYR A 88 -2.87 -7.23 7.98
C TYR A 88 -4.02 -7.28 6.97
N PHE A 89 -3.69 -7.53 5.70
CA PHE A 89 -4.67 -7.79 4.66
C PHE A 89 -4.15 -8.87 3.70
N GLY A 90 -5.02 -9.40 2.86
CA GLY A 90 -4.63 -10.27 1.74
C GLY A 90 -5.54 -10.12 0.54
N ASP A 91 -4.97 -10.24 -0.66
CA ASP A 91 -5.71 -10.35 -1.93
C ASP A 91 -6.25 -11.78 -2.13
N CYS A 92 -7.19 -12.20 -1.25
CA CYS A 92 -7.74 -13.56 -1.22
C CYS A 92 -9.06 -13.71 -1.97
N GLU A 93 -9.58 -12.62 -2.53
CA GLU A 93 -10.72 -12.59 -3.42
C GLU A 93 -10.33 -11.82 -4.69
N PRO A 94 -9.30 -12.30 -5.41
CA PRO A 94 -8.57 -11.49 -6.39
C PRO A 94 -9.45 -10.99 -7.53
N ASP A 95 -10.47 -11.72 -7.94
CA ASP A 95 -11.37 -11.31 -9.03
C ASP A 95 -12.22 -10.08 -8.67
N THR A 96 -12.30 -9.72 -7.39
CA THR A 96 -13.11 -8.59 -6.92
C THR A 96 -12.33 -7.29 -6.77
N GLY A 97 -11.00 -7.38 -6.70
CA GLY A 97 -10.14 -6.24 -6.33
C GLY A 97 -10.35 -5.75 -4.89
N ASN A 98 -11.01 -6.53 -4.02
CA ASN A 98 -11.23 -6.15 -2.63
C ASN A 98 -10.26 -6.89 -1.70
N PRO A 99 -9.51 -6.19 -0.84
CA PRO A 99 -8.69 -6.86 0.16
C PRO A 99 -9.56 -7.54 1.23
N THR A 100 -9.19 -8.77 1.56
CA THR A 100 -9.69 -9.48 2.74
C THR A 100 -8.87 -9.05 3.96
N ILE A 101 -9.55 -8.82 5.08
CA ILE A 101 -8.95 -8.43 6.36
C ILE A 101 -9.47 -9.37 7.44
N LEU A 102 -8.57 -9.80 8.33
CA LEU A 102 -8.96 -10.47 9.57
C LEU A 102 -9.17 -9.42 10.66
N ALA A 103 -10.42 -8.98 10.83
CA ALA A 103 -10.76 -7.91 11.77
C ALA A 103 -10.71 -8.41 13.22
N ILE A 104 -9.77 -7.88 14.01
CA ILE A 104 -9.70 -8.12 15.45
C ILE A 104 -10.55 -7.06 16.15
N THR A 105 -11.73 -7.42 16.65
CA THR A 105 -12.77 -6.44 17.08
C THR A 105 -12.36 -5.56 18.27
N ILE A 106 -11.28 -5.92 18.98
CA ILE A 106 -10.73 -5.08 20.05
C ILE A 106 -9.95 -3.86 19.51
N ALA A 107 -9.49 -3.88 18.25
CA ALA A 107 -8.69 -2.81 17.68
C ALA A 107 -9.54 -1.56 17.38
N THR A 108 -8.92 -0.39 17.57
CA THR A 108 -9.58 0.91 17.43
C THR A 108 -10.16 1.15 16.04
N SER A 109 -9.49 0.68 14.97
CA SER A 109 -9.97 0.79 13.59
C SER A 109 -11.38 0.22 13.44
N PHE A 110 -11.59 -1.03 13.87
CA PHE A 110 -12.88 -1.71 13.74
C PHE A 110 -13.94 -1.13 14.68
N LYS A 111 -13.57 -0.77 15.91
CA LYS A 111 -14.49 -0.06 16.82
C LYS A 111 -14.97 1.28 16.25
N ASN A 112 -14.11 1.99 15.52
CA ASN A 112 -14.49 3.24 14.86
C ASN A 112 -15.45 2.98 13.70
N VAL A 113 -15.18 1.96 12.87
CA VAL A 113 -16.09 1.58 11.78
C VAL A 113 -17.46 1.14 12.30
N ASP A 114 -17.49 0.31 13.35
CA ASP A 114 -18.75 -0.12 14.00
C ASP A 114 -19.54 1.08 14.55
N ALA A 115 -18.86 2.17 14.87
CA ALA A 115 -19.44 3.44 15.30
C ALA A 115 -19.82 4.40 14.14
N GLY A 116 -19.71 3.95 12.89
CA GLY A 116 -20.05 4.72 11.69
C GLY A 116 -18.90 5.52 11.08
N SER A 117 -17.64 5.23 11.43
CA SER A 117 -16.50 5.85 10.75
C SER A 117 -16.33 5.30 9.33
N ASN A 118 -16.01 6.19 8.39
CA ASN A 118 -15.40 5.81 7.13
C ASN A 118 -14.04 5.14 7.37
N ILE A 119 -13.58 4.35 6.39
CA ILE A 119 -12.29 3.67 6.44
C ILE A 119 -11.54 3.80 5.12
N THR A 120 -10.23 3.93 5.21
CA THR A 120 -9.33 3.79 4.05
C THR A 120 -8.21 2.80 4.35
N LEU A 121 -7.71 2.11 3.34
CA LEU A 121 -6.51 1.29 3.41
C LEU A 121 -5.42 1.94 2.55
N SER A 122 -4.38 2.45 3.20
CA SER A 122 -3.23 3.03 2.53
C SER A 122 -2.09 2.01 2.40
N MET A 123 -1.54 1.89 1.21
CA MET A 123 -0.48 0.97 0.86
C MET A 123 0.64 1.70 0.11
N ARG A 124 1.85 1.16 0.20
CA ARG A 124 3.00 1.60 -0.58
C ARG A 124 3.81 0.39 -0.99
N TRP A 125 4.50 0.50 -2.11
CA TRP A 125 5.40 -0.54 -2.58
C TRP A 125 6.72 -0.54 -1.82
N HIS A 126 7.18 -1.72 -1.40
CA HIS A 126 8.51 -1.97 -0.86
C HIS A 126 9.34 -2.82 -1.84
N PRO A 127 10.33 -2.22 -2.53
CA PRO A 127 11.25 -2.94 -3.39
C PRO A 127 11.94 -4.08 -2.65
N GLN A 128 12.15 -5.17 -3.36
CA GLN A 128 12.68 -6.42 -2.83
C GLN A 128 14.16 -6.64 -3.20
N ASP A 129 14.74 -5.74 -4.00
CA ASP A 129 16.17 -5.69 -4.30
C ASP A 129 16.96 -4.89 -3.24
N THR A 130 18.26 -4.75 -3.46
CA THR A 130 19.16 -3.99 -2.57
C THR A 130 19.39 -2.56 -3.04
N GLN A 131 18.74 -2.13 -4.12
CA GLN A 131 18.98 -0.81 -4.70
C GLN A 131 18.18 0.24 -3.92
N TRP A 132 18.89 1.21 -3.35
CA TRP A 132 18.23 2.31 -2.68
C TRP A 132 17.42 3.15 -3.66
N ARG A 133 16.17 3.42 -3.29
CA ARG A 133 15.25 4.34 -3.97
C ARG A 133 14.60 5.22 -2.92
N SER A 134 14.25 6.45 -3.29
CA SER A 134 13.46 7.30 -2.40
C SER A 134 12.07 6.68 -2.21
N PRO A 135 11.56 6.52 -0.97
CA PRO A 135 10.19 6.07 -0.75
C PRO A 135 9.14 6.99 -1.41
N ALA A 136 9.50 8.24 -1.71
CA ALA A 136 8.64 9.17 -2.42
C ALA A 136 8.63 8.98 -3.94
N SER A 137 9.63 8.28 -4.50
CA SER A 137 9.68 7.94 -5.93
C SER A 137 8.99 6.61 -6.23
N LEU A 138 8.51 5.90 -5.21
CA LEU A 138 7.87 4.59 -5.35
C LEU A 138 6.35 4.72 -5.32
N PRO A 139 5.62 3.81 -5.98
CA PRO A 139 4.18 3.85 -5.99
C PRO A 139 3.55 3.66 -4.61
N ARG A 140 2.46 4.39 -4.38
CA ARG A 140 1.64 4.34 -3.16
C ARG A 140 0.23 4.81 -3.46
N PHE A 141 -0.74 4.28 -2.72
CA PHE A 141 -2.15 4.58 -2.97
C PHE A 141 -2.99 4.35 -1.74
N SER A 142 -4.23 4.84 -1.80
CA SER A 142 -5.24 4.65 -0.78
C SER A 142 -6.51 4.12 -1.42
N LEU A 143 -7.04 3.04 -0.84
CA LEU A 143 -8.38 2.52 -1.14
C LEU A 143 -9.35 3.13 -0.14
N VAL A 144 -10.40 3.78 -0.63
CA VAL A 144 -11.53 4.23 0.17
C VAL A 144 -12.66 3.23 -0.02
N GLY A 145 -13.34 2.88 1.07
CA GLY A 145 -14.45 1.95 0.96
C GLY A 145 -15.12 1.67 2.29
N ARG A 146 -15.74 0.50 2.37
CA ARG A 146 -16.49 0.04 3.54
C ARG A 146 -16.20 -1.42 3.84
N LEU A 147 -16.36 -1.79 5.11
CA LEU A 147 -16.21 -3.19 5.53
C LEU A 147 -17.53 -3.94 5.37
N GLU A 148 -17.46 -5.11 4.75
CA GLU A 148 -18.53 -6.10 4.74
C GLU A 148 -18.07 -7.36 5.47
N ASP A 149 -18.94 -7.93 6.30
CA ASP A 149 -18.67 -9.23 6.92
C ASP A 149 -18.71 -10.31 5.83
N VAL A 150 -17.70 -11.18 5.84
CA VAL A 150 -17.67 -12.37 4.97
C VAL A 150 -18.18 -13.55 5.78
N ASP A 151 -19.28 -14.14 5.34
CA ASP A 151 -19.85 -15.31 6.00
C ASP A 151 -18.94 -16.54 5.89
N HIS A 152 -19.16 -17.52 6.77
CA HIS A 152 -18.33 -18.71 6.86
C HIS A 152 -18.36 -19.55 5.56
N GLU A 153 -19.51 -19.63 4.90
CA GLU A 153 -19.67 -20.41 3.68
C GLU A 153 -18.87 -19.80 2.52
N ALA A 154 -18.89 -18.48 2.39
CA ALA A 154 -18.09 -17.73 1.42
C ALA A 154 -16.59 -17.88 1.70
N VAL A 155 -16.18 -17.80 2.98
CA VAL A 155 -14.77 -18.03 3.39
C VAL A 155 -14.29 -19.41 2.98
N GLU A 156 -15.09 -20.45 3.24
CA GLU A 156 -14.74 -21.84 2.88
C GLU A 156 -14.70 -22.03 1.37
N LYS A 157 -15.74 -21.58 0.66
CA LYS A 157 -15.88 -21.74 -0.78
C LYS A 157 -14.76 -21.06 -1.56
N ALA A 158 -14.34 -19.87 -1.14
CA ALA A 158 -13.26 -19.11 -1.77
C ALA A 158 -11.87 -19.46 -1.22
N GLY A 159 -11.75 -20.36 -0.24
CA GLY A 159 -10.46 -20.73 0.35
C GLY A 159 -9.75 -19.58 1.06
N VAL A 160 -10.51 -18.58 1.53
CA VAL A 160 -9.98 -17.31 2.08
C VAL A 160 -9.02 -17.57 3.24
N MET A 161 -9.37 -18.49 4.13
CA MET A 161 -8.52 -18.82 5.29
C MET A 161 -7.15 -19.35 4.87
N ALA A 162 -7.10 -20.25 3.88
CA ALA A 162 -5.84 -20.85 3.42
C ALA A 162 -4.96 -19.79 2.76
N CYS A 163 -5.52 -18.98 1.84
CA CYS A 163 -4.82 -17.87 1.21
C CYS A 163 -4.28 -16.87 2.25
N TYR A 164 -5.09 -16.51 3.25
CA TYR A 164 -4.71 -15.50 4.22
C TYR A 164 -3.58 -16.00 5.13
N VAL A 165 -3.63 -17.25 5.59
CA VAL A 165 -2.59 -17.85 6.44
C VAL A 165 -1.29 -18.10 5.66
N GLU A 166 -1.37 -18.34 4.35
CA GLU A 166 -0.16 -18.39 3.50
C GLU A 166 0.59 -17.05 3.52
N LYS A 167 -0.15 -15.94 3.44
CA LYS A 167 0.40 -14.57 3.53
C LYS A 167 0.81 -14.18 4.95
N HIS A 168 0.07 -14.68 5.95
CA HIS A 168 0.23 -14.37 7.38
C HIS A 168 0.30 -15.64 8.24
N PRO A 169 1.44 -16.34 8.28
CA PRO A 169 1.55 -17.64 8.97
C PRO A 169 1.32 -17.58 10.49
N ASP A 170 1.50 -16.41 11.08
CA ASP A 170 1.22 -16.10 12.47
C ASP A 170 -0.30 -15.98 12.75
N ALA A 171 -1.09 -15.53 11.76
CA ALA A 171 -2.54 -15.34 11.91
C ALA A 171 -3.34 -16.59 12.28
N LYS A 172 -2.78 -17.78 12.03
CA LYS A 172 -3.36 -19.06 12.45
C LYS A 172 -3.71 -19.12 13.95
N TRP A 173 -3.04 -18.32 14.79
CA TRP A 173 -3.24 -18.30 16.23
C TRP A 173 -4.41 -17.43 16.68
N TRP A 174 -4.95 -16.58 15.82
CA TRP A 174 -6.07 -15.67 16.15
C TRP A 174 -7.16 -15.66 15.07
N LEU A 175 -7.33 -16.78 14.36
CA LEU A 175 -8.48 -16.99 13.48
C LEU A 175 -9.80 -17.00 14.28
N PRO A 176 -10.94 -16.77 13.61
CA PRO A 176 -12.24 -16.79 14.27
C PRO A 176 -12.49 -18.11 14.99
N GLY A 177 -13.12 -18.07 16.17
CA GLY A 177 -13.34 -19.23 17.03
C GLY A 177 -12.32 -19.43 18.15
N ASN A 178 -11.28 -18.59 18.24
CA ASN A 178 -10.43 -18.51 19.44
C ASN A 178 -11.17 -17.80 20.59
N GLN A 179 -10.94 -18.24 21.84
CA GLN A 179 -11.56 -17.72 23.06
C GLN A 179 -10.90 -16.44 23.62
N ILE A 180 -9.68 -16.09 23.20
CA ILE A 180 -8.93 -14.95 23.78
C ILE A 180 -9.28 -13.63 23.09
N HIS A 181 -9.34 -13.63 21.76
CA HIS A 181 -9.69 -12.46 20.94
C HIS A 181 -10.72 -12.85 19.89
N VAL A 182 -11.82 -12.09 19.83
CA VAL A 182 -12.85 -12.27 18.80
C VAL A 182 -12.35 -11.62 17.51
N SER A 183 -12.10 -12.44 16.51
CA SER A 183 -11.83 -11.99 15.14
C SER A 183 -12.95 -12.42 14.21
N LYS A 184 -13.14 -11.67 13.12
CA LYS A 184 -14.06 -12.00 12.03
C LYS A 184 -13.44 -11.67 10.69
N TRP A 185 -13.87 -12.39 9.66
CA TRP A 185 -13.48 -12.08 8.28
C TRP A 185 -14.29 -10.91 7.78
N VAL A 186 -13.59 -9.90 7.25
CA VAL A 186 -14.22 -8.78 6.57
C VAL A 186 -13.56 -8.54 5.23
N ARG A 187 -14.33 -8.02 4.30
CA ARG A 187 -13.88 -7.53 3.01
C ARG A 187 -13.93 -6.02 3.02
N LEU A 188 -12.85 -5.35 2.60
CA LEU A 188 -12.92 -3.93 2.27
C LEU A 188 -13.45 -3.81 0.85
N VAL A 189 -14.74 -3.53 0.71
CA VAL A 189 -15.34 -3.22 -0.59
C VAL A 189 -14.81 -1.88 -1.04
N VAL A 190 -14.01 -1.88 -2.10
CA VAL A 190 -13.39 -0.71 -2.68
C VAL A 190 -14.44 0.11 -3.42
N GLU A 191 -14.46 1.41 -3.13
CA GLU A 191 -15.38 2.38 -3.73
C GLU A 191 -14.61 3.46 -4.50
N GLU A 192 -13.47 3.91 -3.98
CA GLU A 192 -12.61 4.90 -4.64
C GLU A 192 -11.13 4.55 -4.47
N ILE A 193 -10.31 4.94 -5.46
CA ILE A 193 -8.88 4.63 -5.49
C ILE A 193 -8.10 5.92 -5.79
N TYR A 194 -7.22 6.32 -4.87
CA TYR A 194 -6.32 7.45 -5.07
C TYR A 194 -4.87 6.98 -5.22
N TRP A 195 -4.29 7.20 -6.39
CA TRP A 195 -2.98 6.68 -6.80
C TRP A 195 -1.90 7.75 -6.87
N ILE A 196 -0.70 7.39 -6.44
CA ILE A 196 0.53 8.16 -6.63
C ILE A 196 1.60 7.18 -7.13
N GLY A 197 1.88 7.13 -8.43
CA GLY A 197 2.84 6.17 -8.98
C GLY A 197 4.31 6.51 -8.71
N GLY A 198 4.60 7.70 -8.18
CA GLY A 198 5.95 8.19 -7.92
C GLY A 198 5.98 9.70 -8.01
N PHE A 199 7.01 10.26 -8.66
CA PHE A 199 7.02 11.68 -8.99
C PHE A 199 6.13 11.96 -10.21
N GLY A 200 5.37 13.07 -10.19
CA GLY A 200 4.35 13.36 -11.20
C GLY A 200 4.86 13.74 -12.60
N ASP A 201 6.17 13.93 -12.76
CA ASP A 201 6.85 14.04 -14.06
C ASP A 201 7.12 12.67 -14.69
N ARG A 202 6.92 11.61 -13.91
CA ARG A 202 7.28 10.23 -14.21
C ARG A 202 6.08 9.29 -14.22
N ALA A 203 5.16 9.50 -13.30
CA ALA A 203 4.04 8.62 -13.09
C ALA A 203 2.71 9.37 -13.02
N TYR A 204 1.63 8.67 -13.35
CA TYR A 204 0.29 9.16 -13.11
C TYR A 204 0.06 9.39 -11.61
N ILE A 205 -0.60 10.50 -11.30
CA ILE A 205 -1.07 10.84 -9.96
C ILE A 205 -2.53 11.27 -10.11
N GLY A 206 -3.44 10.58 -9.42
CA GLY A 206 -4.85 10.89 -9.52
C GLY A 206 -5.77 9.76 -9.10
N TRP A 207 -7.05 9.96 -9.37
CA TRP A 207 -8.10 8.99 -9.08
C TRP A 207 -8.16 7.94 -10.17
N ILE A 208 -8.14 6.67 -9.78
CA ILE A 208 -8.41 5.55 -10.68
C ILE A 208 -9.91 5.26 -10.60
N PRO A 209 -10.65 5.30 -11.73
CA PRO A 209 -12.07 4.96 -11.73
C PRO A 209 -12.31 3.53 -11.24
N LEU A 210 -13.43 3.31 -10.54
CA LEU A 210 -13.76 2.01 -9.97
C LEU A 210 -13.88 0.92 -11.06
N GLU A 211 -14.41 1.27 -12.22
CA GLU A 211 -14.51 0.37 -13.36
C GLU A 211 -13.15 -0.06 -13.90
N GLU A 212 -12.14 0.83 -13.87
CA GLU A 212 -10.76 0.50 -14.25
C GLU A 212 -10.11 -0.40 -13.22
N TRP A 213 -10.37 -0.15 -11.92
CA TRP A 213 -9.88 -1.03 -10.86
C TRP A 213 -10.44 -2.46 -10.96
N GLN A 214 -11.72 -2.56 -11.30
CA GLN A 214 -12.44 -3.83 -11.44
C GLN A 214 -12.18 -4.54 -12.76
N SER A 215 -11.75 -3.84 -13.82
CA SER A 215 -11.45 -4.44 -15.12
C SER A 215 -10.12 -5.18 -15.15
N VAL A 216 -9.19 -4.86 -14.24
CA VAL A 216 -7.86 -5.49 -14.19
C VAL A 216 -7.95 -7.00 -13.95
N THR A 217 -7.32 -7.74 -14.85
CA THR A 217 -7.27 -9.20 -14.90
C THR A 217 -6.09 -9.79 -14.13
N ALA A 218 -6.17 -11.09 -13.83
CA ALA A 218 -5.06 -11.81 -13.19
C ALA A 218 -3.82 -11.85 -14.08
N GLU A 219 -4.01 -12.00 -15.39
CA GLU A 219 -2.95 -12.03 -16.38
C GLU A 219 -2.18 -10.70 -16.42
N GLU A 220 -2.88 -9.57 -16.37
CA GLU A 220 -2.26 -8.24 -16.32
C GLU A 220 -1.47 -8.04 -15.02
N ILE A 221 -2.03 -8.47 -13.88
CA ILE A 221 -1.36 -8.40 -12.58
C ILE A 221 -0.07 -9.22 -12.60
N GLU A 222 -0.08 -10.43 -13.17
CA GLU A 222 1.12 -11.27 -13.26
C GLU A 222 2.10 -10.81 -14.35
N GLY A 223 1.63 -10.07 -15.35
CA GLY A 223 2.43 -9.54 -16.45
C GLY A 223 3.23 -8.28 -16.09
N VAL A 224 2.72 -7.44 -15.18
CA VAL A 224 3.42 -6.21 -14.77
C VAL A 224 4.57 -6.50 -13.79
N ARG A 225 5.58 -5.62 -13.77
CA ARG A 225 6.65 -5.62 -12.77
C ARG A 225 6.76 -4.25 -12.11
N LEU A 226 6.88 -4.26 -10.79
CA LEU A 226 7.13 -3.05 -10.01
C LEU A 226 8.63 -2.78 -9.88
N PRO A 227 9.06 -1.52 -9.66
CA PRO A 227 10.45 -1.19 -9.46
C PRO A 227 11.10 -2.00 -8.32
N GLY A 228 12.11 -2.80 -8.64
CA GLY A 228 12.81 -3.65 -7.69
C GLY A 228 12.03 -4.87 -7.20
N GLU A 229 10.97 -5.28 -7.90
CA GLU A 229 10.30 -6.56 -7.69
C GLU A 229 11.24 -7.73 -8.05
N LYS A 230 11.31 -8.77 -7.19
CA LYS A 230 12.05 -9.98 -7.54
C LYS A 230 11.32 -10.75 -8.63
N LYS A 231 12.07 -11.24 -9.61
CA LYS A 231 11.54 -12.19 -10.60
C LYS A 231 10.95 -13.41 -9.87
N ALA A 232 9.78 -13.85 -10.32
CA ALA A 232 9.17 -15.07 -9.79
C ALA A 232 10.18 -16.23 -9.86
N ALA A 233 10.19 -17.09 -8.84
CA ALA A 233 11.14 -18.20 -8.74
C ALA A 233 11.12 -19.10 -10.00
N TRP A 234 9.95 -19.24 -10.63
CA TRP A 234 9.76 -19.97 -11.88
C TRP A 234 10.38 -19.27 -13.11
N GLU A 235 10.29 -17.94 -13.21
CA GLU A 235 10.94 -17.19 -14.28
C GLU A 235 12.46 -17.18 -14.14
N SER A 236 12.95 -17.06 -12.90
CA SER A 236 14.37 -17.20 -12.60
C SER A 236 14.89 -18.61 -12.93
N MET A 237 14.04 -19.63 -12.78
CA MET A 237 14.37 -21.02 -13.12
C MET A 237 14.38 -21.22 -14.64
N LYS A 238 13.37 -20.73 -15.37
CA LYS A 238 13.32 -20.77 -16.84
C LYS A 238 14.52 -20.07 -17.48
N SER A 239 14.91 -18.89 -16.96
CA SER A 239 16.09 -18.17 -17.46
C SER A 239 17.39 -18.95 -17.19
N TRP A 240 17.50 -19.61 -16.03
CA TRP A 240 18.67 -20.44 -15.69
C TRP A 240 18.79 -21.66 -16.62
N PHE A 241 17.66 -22.29 -16.98
CA PHE A 241 17.64 -23.44 -17.87
C PHE A 241 17.61 -23.09 -19.37
N GLY A 242 17.66 -21.80 -19.72
CA GLY A 242 17.69 -21.36 -21.12
C GLY A 242 16.41 -21.66 -21.91
N ILE A 243 15.28 -21.86 -21.22
CA ILE A 243 13.97 -22.12 -21.84
C ILE A 243 13.21 -20.79 -21.88
N GLY A 244 13.42 -20.01 -22.94
CA GLY A 244 12.68 -18.79 -23.22
C GLY A 244 12.24 -18.75 -24.66
N GLU A 245 10.93 -18.81 -24.90
CA GLU A 245 10.36 -18.35 -26.18
C GLU A 245 10.65 -16.86 -26.34
N GLN A 246 11.09 -16.47 -27.53
CA GLN A 246 11.12 -15.07 -27.95
C GLN A 246 9.68 -14.59 -28.09
N GLU A 247 9.09 -14.06 -27.02
CA GLU A 247 7.97 -13.13 -27.15
C GLU A 247 8.50 -11.69 -27.04
N GLN A 248 8.17 -10.93 -28.08
CA GLN A 248 8.57 -9.55 -28.29
C GLN A 248 7.87 -8.64 -27.28
N GLY A 249 8.64 -7.77 -26.63
CA GLY A 249 8.15 -6.53 -26.04
C GLY A 249 7.62 -6.61 -24.61
N ILE A 250 8.49 -6.91 -23.64
CA ILE A 250 8.21 -6.64 -22.23
C ILE A 250 8.57 -5.18 -21.96
N PHE A 251 7.57 -4.36 -21.66
CA PHE A 251 7.75 -2.99 -21.16
C PHE A 251 8.29 -3.06 -19.72
N GLU A 252 9.57 -2.72 -19.53
CA GLU A 252 10.07 -2.28 -18.23
C GLU A 252 9.77 -0.78 -18.09
N LEU A 253 8.97 -0.42 -17.08
CA LEU A 253 8.66 0.96 -16.68
C LEU A 253 9.62 1.46 -15.60
#